data_AF-A0A537Z3D9-F1
#
_entry.id   AF-A0A537Z3D9-F1
#
_cell.length_a   1.000
_cell.length_b   1.000
_cell.length_c   1.000
_cell.angle_alpha   90.00
_cell.angle_beta   90.00
_cell.angle_gamma   90.00
#
_symmetry.space_group_name_H-M   'P 1'
#
loop_
_entity.id
_entity.type
_entity.pdbx_description
1 polymer ?
#
loop_
_entity_poly.entity_id
_entity_poly.type
_entity_poly.pdbx_seq_one_letter_code
_entity_poly.pdbx_strand_id
1 'polypeptide(L)'
;MLGIIDRPFPRRVAGTPTSWSWDPGTRTFRLTYATRPAGRGLRSHVTRVWIGRLHFPRGYRLKVTGARILSRAGARVIALRNRRGAATVTLTVRPRH
;
A
#
# COMPACT_ATOMS: atom_id res chain seq x y z
N MET A 1 -4.99 -12.75 -22.56
CA MET A 1 -4.01 -12.82 -21.44
C MET A 1 -4.15 -11.57 -20.55
N LEU A 2 -5.13 -11.54 -19.64
CA LEU A 2 -5.51 -10.33 -18.85
C LEU A 2 -5.01 -10.33 -17.40
N GLY A 3 -4.40 -11.42 -16.92
CA GLY A 3 -3.96 -11.56 -15.52
C GLY A 3 -2.83 -10.62 -15.08
N ILE A 4 -2.21 -9.89 -16.02
CA ILE A 4 -1.06 -9.01 -15.79
C ILE A 4 -1.49 -7.59 -15.37
N ILE A 5 -2.72 -7.16 -15.71
CA ILE A 5 -3.13 -5.74 -15.69
C ILE A 5 -3.69 -5.27 -14.33
N ASP A 6 -4.24 -6.15 -13.48
CA ASP A 6 -4.90 -5.75 -12.21
C ASP A 6 -4.10 -6.05 -10.93
N ARG A 7 -2.77 -5.96 -10.98
CA ARG A 7 -1.91 -6.20 -9.81
C ARG A 7 -1.96 -5.01 -8.84
N PRO A 8 -1.84 -5.21 -7.53
CA PRO A 8 -1.65 -4.11 -6.60
C PRO A 8 -0.34 -3.34 -6.83
N PHE A 9 -0.38 -2.01 -6.77
CA PHE A 9 0.81 -1.18 -6.93
C PHE A 9 0.70 0.17 -6.19
N PRO A 10 1.84 0.75 -5.76
CA PRO A 10 1.84 2.09 -5.18
C PRO A 10 1.59 3.14 -6.27
N ARG A 11 0.47 3.87 -6.19
CA ARG A 11 0.17 5.01 -7.07
C ARG A 11 0.87 6.28 -6.63
N ARG A 12 1.07 6.43 -5.32
CA ARG A 12 1.74 7.57 -4.69
C ARG A 12 2.27 7.14 -3.33
N VAL A 13 3.47 7.57 -2.97
CA VAL A 13 4.05 7.31 -1.65
C VAL A 13 4.40 8.65 -1.00
N ALA A 14 3.91 8.88 0.21
CA ALA A 14 4.22 10.04 1.03
C ALA A 14 5.54 9.81 1.79
N GLY A 15 6.62 9.62 1.04
CA GLY A 15 7.94 9.27 1.52
C GLY A 15 8.80 8.74 0.37
N THR A 16 9.89 8.07 0.71
CA THR A 16 10.77 7.39 -0.25
C THR A 16 10.48 5.89 -0.25
N PRO A 17 9.89 5.32 -1.32
CA PRO A 17 9.74 3.88 -1.46
C PRO A 17 11.10 3.20 -1.33
N THR A 18 11.20 2.21 -0.44
CA THR A 18 12.42 1.40 -0.30
C THR A 18 12.26 0.05 -0.98
N SER A 19 11.06 -0.55 -0.89
CA SER A 19 10.74 -1.78 -1.59
C SER A 19 9.24 -1.96 -1.77
N TRP A 20 8.84 -2.65 -2.83
CA TRP A 20 7.49 -3.20 -2.95
C TRP A 20 7.51 -4.48 -3.78
N SER A 21 6.55 -5.35 -3.54
CA SER A 21 6.44 -6.62 -4.25
C SER A 21 5.01 -7.13 -4.33
N TRP A 22 4.75 -7.93 -5.36
CA TRP A 22 3.52 -8.69 -5.53
C TRP A 22 3.88 -10.17 -5.73
N ASP A 23 3.38 -11.01 -4.84
CA ASP A 23 3.45 -12.46 -4.96
C ASP A 23 2.10 -12.97 -5.50
N PRO A 24 2.02 -13.46 -6.75
CA PRO A 24 0.79 -13.96 -7.32
C PRO A 24 0.33 -15.30 -6.72
N GLY A 25 1.25 -16.12 -6.19
CA GLY A 25 0.96 -17.42 -5.59
C GLY A 25 0.22 -17.27 -4.26
N THR A 26 0.69 -16.37 -3.39
CA THR A 26 0.02 -16.08 -2.11
C THR A 26 -0.95 -14.90 -2.19
N ARG A 27 -1.01 -14.20 -3.33
CA ARG A 27 -1.75 -12.95 -3.53
C ARG A 27 -1.40 -11.89 -2.48
N THR A 28 -0.12 -11.83 -2.11
CA THR A 28 0.39 -10.91 -1.10
C THR A 28 1.06 -9.72 -1.77
N PHE A 29 0.59 -8.52 -1.43
CA PHE A 29 1.28 -7.28 -1.77
C PHE A 29 2.01 -6.74 -0.54
N ARG A 30 3.24 -6.26 -0.72
CA ARG A 30 3.99 -5.54 0.32
C ARG A 30 4.54 -4.24 -0.23
N LEU A 31 4.54 -3.22 0.62
CA LEU A 31 5.18 -1.94 0.38
C LEU A 31 5.89 -1.49 1.66
N THR A 32 7.14 -1.07 1.53
CA THR A 32 7.92 -0.42 2.58
C THR A 32 8.44 0.92 2.06
N TYR A 33 8.38 1.96 2.90
CA TYR A 33 8.95 3.25 2.58
C TYR A 33 9.44 3.99 3.81
N ALA A 34 10.48 4.79 3.62
CA ALA A 34 10.92 5.77 4.60
C ALA A 34 9.98 6.98 4.56
N THR A 35 9.59 7.52 5.72
CA THR A 35 8.65 8.66 5.79
C THR A 35 9.29 9.99 5.43
N ARG A 36 10.63 10.04 5.41
CA ARG A 36 11.37 11.19 4.90
C ARG A 36 11.11 11.35 3.39
N PRO A 37 10.77 12.56 2.91
CA PRO A 37 10.62 12.82 1.49
C PRO A 37 11.93 12.62 0.74
N ALA A 38 11.84 12.18 -0.51
CA ALA A 38 12.91 12.39 -1.48
C ALA A 38 12.85 13.85 -1.96
N GLY A 39 13.87 14.65 -1.64
CA GLY A 39 13.99 16.04 -2.11
C GLY A 39 13.22 17.09 -1.30
N ARG A 40 12.80 18.18 -1.96
CA ARG A 40 12.21 19.40 -1.36
C ARG A 40 10.80 19.15 -0.79
N GLY A 41 10.71 18.44 0.33
CA GLY A 41 9.49 18.24 1.12
C GLY A 41 8.43 17.32 0.50
N LEU A 42 7.50 16.82 1.32
CA LEU A 42 6.37 16.03 0.85
C LEU A 42 5.29 16.93 0.25
N ARG A 43 5.09 16.87 -1.08
CA ARG A 43 3.94 17.53 -1.75
C ARG A 43 2.57 16.98 -1.35
N SER A 44 2.54 15.81 -0.72
CA SER A 44 1.31 15.16 -0.25
C SER A 44 1.63 14.30 0.98
N HIS A 45 0.76 14.36 1.98
CA HIS A 45 0.92 13.62 3.24
C HIS A 45 0.25 12.23 3.21
N VAL A 46 -0.24 11.79 2.05
CA VAL A 46 -1.03 10.55 1.92
C VAL A 46 -0.44 9.63 0.86
N THR A 47 -0.06 8.43 1.29
CA THR A 47 0.29 7.30 0.42
C THR A 47 -0.99 6.68 -0.14
N ARG A 48 -1.01 6.38 -1.44
CA ARG A 48 -2.12 5.74 -2.15
C ARG A 48 -1.64 4.46 -2.85
N VAL A 49 -2.29 3.35 -2.57
CA VAL A 49 -2.01 2.05 -3.17
C VAL A 49 -3.27 1.55 -3.88
N TRP A 50 -3.14 1.23 -5.16
CA TRP A 50 -4.22 0.59 -5.91
C TRP A 50 -4.29 -0.88 -5.54
N ILE A 51 -5.50 -1.36 -5.26
CA ILE A 51 -5.81 -2.77 -5.05
C ILE A 51 -6.74 -3.22 -6.16
N GLY A 52 -6.23 -4.11 -7.01
CA GLY A 52 -7.02 -4.77 -8.01
C GLY A 52 -8.11 -5.64 -7.41
N ARG A 53 -9.24 -5.79 -8.10
CA ARG A 53 -10.36 -6.60 -7.62
C ARG A 53 -10.19 -8.08 -7.95
N LEU A 54 -9.55 -8.40 -9.07
CA LEU A 54 -9.49 -9.76 -9.58
C LEU A 54 -8.78 -10.72 -8.61
N HIS A 55 -7.81 -10.21 -7.84
CA HIS A 55 -7.05 -11.04 -6.91
C HIS A 55 -7.69 -11.18 -5.51
N PHE A 56 -8.76 -10.42 -5.21
CA PHE A 56 -9.38 -10.39 -3.88
C PHE A 56 -10.90 -10.53 -3.93
N PRO A 57 -11.46 -11.62 -4.49
CA PRO A 57 -12.91 -11.80 -4.64
C PRO A 57 -13.67 -11.82 -3.30
N ARG A 58 -13.03 -12.30 -2.23
CA ARG A 58 -13.58 -12.31 -0.85
C ARG A 58 -13.13 -11.11 -0.01
N GLY A 59 -12.48 -10.13 -0.65
CA GLY A 59 -11.80 -9.02 0.00
C GLY A 59 -10.40 -9.37 0.48
N TYR A 60 -9.81 -8.44 1.23
CA TYR A 60 -8.43 -8.51 1.71
C TYR A 60 -8.33 -8.01 3.15
N ARG A 61 -7.23 -8.35 3.82
CA ARG A 61 -6.86 -7.83 5.14
C ARG A 61 -5.59 -6.98 5.01
N LEU A 62 -5.48 -5.96 5.86
CA LEU A 62 -4.36 -5.03 5.90
C LEU A 62 -3.57 -5.22 7.20
N LYS A 63 -2.24 -5.28 7.09
CA LYS A 63 -1.33 -5.07 8.22
C LYS A 63 -0.50 -3.82 7.93
N VAL A 64 -0.59 -2.83 8.83
CA VAL A 64 0.06 -1.52 8.66
C VAL A 64 0.84 -1.17 9.92
N THR A 65 2.10 -0.77 9.73
CA THR A 65 2.95 -0.18 10.77
C THR A 65 3.35 1.24 10.38
N GLY A 66 3.60 2.12 11.35
CA GLY A 66 4.07 3.49 11.09
C GLY A 66 3.04 4.45 10.44
N ALA A 67 1.85 3.99 10.10
CA ALA A 67 0.79 4.81 9.48
C ALA A 67 -0.59 4.56 10.10
N ARG A 68 -1.54 5.43 9.79
CA ARG A 68 -2.98 5.28 10.01
C ARG A 68 -3.66 5.01 8.67
N ILE A 69 -4.61 4.10 8.66
CA ILE A 69 -5.46 3.83 7.49
C ILE A 69 -6.54 4.91 7.45
N LEU A 70 -6.70 5.57 6.30
CA LEU A 70 -7.76 6.56 6.05
C LEU A 70 -8.89 5.99 5.18
N SER A 71 -8.60 4.98 4.36
CA SER A 71 -9.59 4.33 3.51
C SER A 71 -10.49 3.38 4.30
N ARG A 72 -11.77 3.31 3.93
CA ARG A 72 -12.69 2.27 4.41
C ARG A 72 -12.18 0.86 4.08
N ALA A 73 -12.65 -0.14 4.84
CA ALA A 73 -12.38 -1.55 4.56
C ALA A 73 -12.82 -1.92 3.12
N GLY A 74 -11.99 -2.73 2.45
CA GLY A 74 -12.27 -3.21 1.08
C GLY A 74 -12.23 -2.14 -0.02
N ALA A 75 -11.69 -0.94 0.25
CA ALA A 75 -11.53 0.10 -0.78
C ALA A 75 -10.62 -0.36 -1.93
N ARG A 76 -10.85 0.14 -3.16
CA ARG A 76 -9.92 -0.10 -4.29
C ARG A 76 -8.63 0.71 -4.19
N VAL A 77 -8.65 1.77 -3.37
CA VAL A 77 -7.49 2.61 -3.08
C VAL A 77 -7.29 2.61 -1.59
N ILE A 78 -6.19 2.04 -1.14
CA ILE A 78 -5.76 2.18 0.25
C ILE A 78 -5.13 3.56 0.38
N ALA A 79 -5.59 4.33 1.36
CA ALA A 79 -5.03 5.62 1.71
C ALA A 79 -4.38 5.52 3.10
N LEU A 80 -3.10 5.87 3.21
CA LEU A 80 -2.34 5.82 4.46
C LEU A 80 -1.78 7.21 4.79
N ARG A 81 -1.89 7.61 6.05
CA ARG A 81 -1.21 8.80 6.59
C ARG A 81 -0.13 8.37 7.57
N ASN A 82 1.11 8.82 7.36
CA ASN A 82 2.22 8.53 8.26
C ASN A 82 1.87 8.98 9.69
N ARG A 83 2.23 8.18 10.70
CA ARG A 83 2.16 8.61 12.10
C ARG A 83 3.32 9.59 12.36
N ARG A 84 3.07 10.57 13.23
CA ARG A 84 4.13 11.48 13.69
C ARG A 84 5.28 10.67 14.30
N GLY A 85 6.52 11.00 13.93
CA GLY A 85 7.73 10.33 14.43
C GLY A 85 8.03 8.95 13.85
N ALA A 86 7.14 8.36 13.03
CA ALA A 86 7.45 7.10 12.36
C ALA A 86 8.55 7.31 11.32
N ALA A 87 9.65 6.57 11.38
CA ALA A 87 10.72 6.62 10.38
C ALA A 87 10.39 5.78 9.13
N THR A 88 9.65 4.70 9.32
CA THR A 88 9.32 3.71 8.28
C THR A 88 7.84 3.35 8.36
N VAL A 89 7.24 3.10 7.19
CA VAL A 89 5.90 2.53 7.06
C VAL A 89 6.00 1.22 6.29
N THR A 90 5.32 0.19 6.79
CA THR A 90 5.11 -1.06 6.08
C THR A 90 3.62 -1.30 5.89
N LEU A 91 3.23 -1.64 4.67
CA LEU A 91 1.91 -2.12 4.30
C LEU A 91 2.05 -3.55 3.81
N THR A 92 1.22 -4.45 4.34
CA THR A 92 1.00 -5.80 3.79
C THR A 92 -0.48 -5.98 3.51
N VAL A 93 -0.80 -6.45 2.30
CA VAL A 93 -2.16 -6.79 1.86
C VAL A 93 -2.19 -8.28 1.55
N ARG A 94 -3.17 -8.99 2.08
CA ARG A 94 -3.36 -10.43 1.87
C ARG A 94 -4.83 -10.76 1.67
N PRO A 95 -5.19 -11.88 1.01
CA PRO A 95 -6.56 -12.32 0.92
C PRO A 95 -7.21 -12.48 2.29
N ARG A 96 -8.51 -12.22 2.36
CA ARG A 96 -9.32 -12.65 3.49
C ARG A 96 -9.72 -14.10 3.26
N HIS A 97 -9.31 -14.99 4.16
CA HIS A 97 -9.92 -16.32 4.31
C HIS A 97 -11.38 -16.17 4.69
#